data_AF-A0A9D9EIV4-F1
#
_entry.id   AF-A0A9D9EIV4-F1
#
_cell.length_a   1.000
_cell.length_b   1.000
_cell.length_c   1.000
_cell.angle_alpha   90.00
_cell.angle_beta   90.00
_cell.angle_gamma   90.00
#
_symmetry.space_group_name_H-M   'P 1'
#
loop_
_entity.id
_entity.type
_entity.pdbx_description
1 polymer ?
#
loop_
_entity_poly.entity_id
_entity_poly.type
_entity_poly.pdbx_seq_one_letter_code
_entity_poly.pdbx_strand_id
1 'polypeptide(L)'
;MGRMIFRTGRLLAAAVAAVSSLATAVSCGNNLSREQDNGLIRVYFSDSWSSLTRAELELPDTNDFILVVSDGAGKEIYSGPFGASPETFEVPSGSYMVSVRSCTFDAPAFSCPVFGDDRCVMVPEGGTVSVCLECMQVNSGIRLRIDPDFLTAYPDGVLFVGSDDGRLMYSYSEKRIAYFNPGKVSLIMSDGTGTSTLLTRWLASCEVLTLDIDVPDEGSGVSGNAITVS
;
A
#
# COMPACT_ATOMS: atom_id res chain seq x y z
N MET A 1 -1.65 -9.19 -112.06
CA MET A 1 -1.61 -9.18 -110.58
C MET A 1 -3.03 -9.40 -110.08
N GLY A 2 -3.46 -10.45 -109.38
CA GLY A 2 -2.86 -11.67 -108.83
C GLY A 2 -3.97 -12.35 -108.01
N ARG A 3 -4.50 -13.46 -108.56
CA ARG A 3 -5.27 -14.62 -108.01
C ARG A 3 -5.63 -14.61 -106.50
N MET A 4 -6.90 -14.77 -106.10
CA MET A 4 -7.79 -15.98 -106.10
C MET A 4 -7.72 -16.86 -104.82
N ILE A 5 -8.91 -17.20 -104.30
CA ILE A 5 -9.39 -18.53 -103.84
C ILE A 5 -9.41 -18.91 -102.33
N PHE A 6 -10.64 -19.27 -101.91
CA PHE A 6 -11.18 -20.31 -100.99
C PHE A 6 -10.78 -20.48 -99.51
N ARG A 7 -11.86 -20.48 -98.71
CA ARG A 7 -12.32 -21.46 -97.69
C ARG A 7 -11.47 -22.71 -97.34
N THR A 8 -11.62 -23.04 -96.05
CA THR A 8 -11.70 -24.37 -95.37
C THR A 8 -10.43 -25.16 -95.06
N GLY A 9 -10.29 -25.52 -93.77
CA GLY A 9 -9.38 -26.56 -93.28
C GLY A 9 -9.35 -26.66 -91.76
N ARG A 10 -10.05 -27.66 -91.20
CA ARG A 10 -9.89 -28.17 -89.83
C ARG A 10 -8.59 -29.00 -89.71
N LEU A 11 -8.24 -29.30 -88.45
CA LEU A 11 -7.58 -30.52 -87.91
C LEU A 11 -6.15 -30.41 -87.36
N LEU A 12 -6.10 -30.47 -86.01
CA LEU A 12 -5.39 -31.44 -85.16
C LEU A 12 -3.85 -31.48 -85.15
N ALA A 13 -3.27 -31.21 -83.97
CA ALA A 13 -2.67 -32.20 -83.05
C ALA A 13 -1.83 -31.45 -81.98
N ALA A 14 -2.11 -31.66 -80.69
CA ALA A 14 -1.22 -32.38 -79.74
C ALA A 14 0.06 -31.58 -79.36
N ALA A 15 0.52 -31.47 -78.12
CA ALA A 15 0.13 -31.97 -76.80
C ALA A 15 1.08 -31.31 -75.77
N VAL A 16 0.84 -31.61 -74.49
CA VAL A 16 1.79 -31.54 -73.35
C VAL A 16 2.03 -30.11 -72.81
N ALA A 17 1.20 -29.65 -71.87
CA ALA A 17 1.32 -29.83 -70.41
C ALA A 17 2.45 -29.00 -69.77
N ALA A 18 2.05 -27.91 -69.11
CA ALA A 18 2.73 -27.38 -67.94
C ALA A 18 1.66 -26.82 -66.99
N VAL A 19 1.24 -27.65 -66.04
CA VAL A 19 0.39 -27.26 -64.92
C VAL A 19 1.20 -26.29 -64.06
N SER A 20 0.82 -25.02 -64.05
CA SER A 20 1.35 -24.00 -63.13
C SER A 20 0.30 -23.75 -62.05
N SER A 21 0.47 -24.48 -60.95
CA SER A 21 -0.35 -24.38 -59.73
C SER A 21 -0.10 -23.04 -59.05
N LEU A 22 -1.00 -22.08 -59.19
CA LEU A 22 -1.07 -20.96 -58.24
C LEU A 22 -1.89 -21.40 -57.02
N ALA A 23 -1.21 -21.92 -56.00
CA ALA A 23 -1.76 -22.01 -54.67
C ALA A 23 -1.68 -20.63 -54.02
N THR A 24 -2.80 -19.91 -53.97
CA THR A 24 -2.95 -18.75 -53.09
C THR A 24 -2.89 -19.24 -51.65
N ALA A 25 -1.75 -19.05 -50.99
CA ALA A 25 -1.64 -19.23 -49.55
C ALA A 25 -2.49 -18.13 -48.87
N VAL A 26 -3.73 -18.47 -48.51
CA VAL A 26 -4.42 -17.78 -47.43
C VAL A 26 -3.64 -18.14 -46.17
N SER A 27 -2.72 -17.26 -45.79
CA SER A 27 -2.10 -17.29 -44.47
C SER A 27 -3.20 -16.99 -43.47
N CYS A 28 -3.87 -18.04 -43.00
CA CYS A 28 -4.61 -17.98 -41.75
C CYS A 28 -3.58 -17.55 -40.69
N GLY A 29 -3.67 -16.29 -40.27
CA GLY A 29 -2.99 -15.83 -39.07
C GLY A 29 -3.52 -16.68 -37.93
N ASN A 30 -2.77 -17.72 -37.60
CA ASN A 30 -2.89 -18.39 -36.32
C ASN A 30 -2.65 -17.28 -35.28
N ASN A 31 -3.73 -16.73 -34.72
CA ASN A 31 -3.71 -16.21 -33.37
C ASN A 31 -3.39 -17.42 -32.48
N LEU A 32 -2.11 -17.80 -32.46
CA LEU A 32 -1.55 -18.47 -31.30
C LEU A 32 -1.70 -17.43 -30.20
N SER A 33 -2.78 -17.57 -29.41
CA SER A 33 -2.72 -17.18 -28.02
C SER A 33 -1.46 -17.84 -27.48
N ARG A 34 -0.36 -17.09 -27.44
CA ARG A 34 0.83 -17.51 -26.70
C ARG A 34 0.28 -17.74 -25.30
N GLU A 35 0.24 -19.00 -24.86
CA GLU A 35 0.00 -19.31 -23.45
C GLU A 35 1.05 -18.48 -22.71
N GLN A 36 0.60 -17.40 -22.10
CA GLN A 36 1.45 -16.52 -21.34
C GLN A 36 1.78 -17.33 -20.10
N ASP A 37 2.99 -17.86 -20.05
CA ASP A 37 3.39 -18.72 -18.95
C ASP A 37 3.30 -17.89 -17.66
N ASN A 38 2.51 -18.38 -16.71
CA ASN A 38 2.32 -17.68 -15.45
C ASN A 38 3.67 -17.58 -14.73
N GLY A 39 3.89 -16.45 -14.08
CA GLY A 39 4.98 -16.32 -13.14
C GLY A 39 4.59 -16.77 -11.74
N LEU A 40 5.58 -16.80 -10.85
CA LEU A 40 5.42 -17.19 -9.45
C LEU A 40 5.86 -16.06 -8.52
N ILE A 41 5.07 -15.78 -7.49
CA ILE A 41 5.46 -14.92 -6.36
C ILE A 41 5.73 -15.81 -5.15
N ARG A 42 6.90 -15.68 -4.54
CA ARG A 42 7.24 -16.27 -3.24
C ARG A 42 7.43 -15.17 -2.22
N VAL A 43 6.76 -15.25 -1.08
CA VAL A 43 6.79 -14.21 -0.03
C VAL A 43 7.42 -14.79 1.24
N TYR A 44 8.32 -14.03 1.87
CA TYR A 44 8.96 -14.41 3.13
C TYR A 44 9.38 -13.18 3.92
N PHE A 45 9.52 -13.33 5.23
CA PHE A 45 10.07 -12.29 6.11
C PHE A 45 11.60 -12.33 6.17
N SER A 46 12.22 -11.18 6.35
CA SER A 46 13.67 -11.09 6.62
C SER A 46 14.04 -11.72 7.96
N ASP A 47 15.18 -12.43 8.00
CA ASP A 47 15.70 -13.06 9.24
C ASP A 47 16.12 -12.03 10.31
N SER A 48 16.40 -10.78 9.90
CA SER A 48 16.82 -9.68 10.77
C SER A 48 15.76 -9.24 11.78
N TRP A 49 14.48 -9.55 11.56
CA TRP A 49 13.38 -9.21 12.46
C TRP A 49 13.52 -9.82 13.85
N SER A 50 14.14 -11.00 13.95
CA SER A 50 14.38 -11.70 15.21
C SER A 50 15.43 -11.05 16.12
N SER A 51 16.18 -10.05 15.61
CA SER A 51 17.37 -9.48 16.29
C SER A 51 17.15 -8.14 16.99
N LEU A 52 15.95 -7.53 16.87
CA LEU A 52 15.60 -6.33 17.63
C LEU A 52 15.33 -6.71 19.09
N THR A 53 16.27 -6.35 19.97
CA THR A 53 16.26 -6.68 21.40
C THR A 53 15.07 -6.06 22.15
N ARG A 54 13.95 -6.79 22.16
CA ARG A 54 13.08 -7.24 23.27
C ARG A 54 13.01 -6.49 24.61
N ALA A 55 13.29 -5.19 24.71
CA ALA A 55 13.22 -4.49 25.99
C ALA A 55 11.81 -4.03 26.39
N GLU A 56 10.93 -3.61 25.46
CA GLU A 56 9.62 -3.03 25.85
C GLU A 56 8.44 -3.29 24.87
N LEU A 57 8.67 -4.00 23.76
CA LEU A 57 7.66 -4.20 22.72
C LEU A 57 7.44 -5.70 22.49
N GLU A 58 6.22 -6.19 22.74
CA GLU A 58 5.82 -7.53 22.28
C GLU A 58 5.74 -7.51 20.75
N LEU A 59 6.72 -8.15 20.12
CA LEU A 59 6.73 -8.27 18.67
C LEU A 59 5.65 -9.26 18.24
N PRO A 60 4.76 -8.89 17.30
CA PRO A 60 3.71 -9.79 16.82
C PRO A 60 4.30 -11.00 16.07
N ASP A 61 3.63 -12.16 16.17
CA ASP A 61 3.95 -13.35 15.40
C ASP A 61 3.69 -13.06 13.92
N THR A 62 4.72 -13.21 13.08
CA THR A 62 4.64 -12.97 11.63
C THR A 62 3.63 -13.86 10.92
N ASN A 63 3.29 -15.03 11.47
CA ASN A 63 2.26 -15.91 10.89
C ASN A 63 0.86 -15.30 10.95
N ASP A 64 0.61 -14.45 11.94
CA ASP A 64 -0.69 -13.81 12.16
C ASP A 64 -0.84 -12.49 11.37
N PHE A 65 0.22 -12.04 10.70
CA PHE A 65 0.14 -10.83 9.88
C PHE A 65 -0.85 -11.03 8.74
N ILE A 66 -1.65 -10.01 8.47
CA ILE A 66 -2.58 -9.95 7.36
C ILE A 66 -1.74 -9.68 6.10
N LEU A 67 -1.57 -10.71 5.27
CA LEU A 67 -0.96 -10.62 3.95
C LEU A 67 -2.04 -10.29 2.93
N VAL A 68 -1.78 -9.27 2.11
CA VAL A 68 -2.56 -8.94 0.92
C VAL A 68 -1.64 -8.96 -0.29
N VAL A 69 -2.05 -9.69 -1.33
CA VAL A 69 -1.41 -9.70 -2.64
C VAL A 69 -2.44 -9.22 -3.65
N SER A 70 -2.13 -8.14 -4.36
CA SER A 70 -3.02 -7.56 -5.37
C SER A 70 -2.28 -7.32 -6.69
N ASP A 71 -3.02 -7.37 -7.79
CA ASP A 71 -2.48 -6.99 -9.11
C ASP A 71 -2.36 -5.47 -9.25
N GLY A 72 -1.76 -5.02 -10.35
CA GLY A 72 -1.58 -3.58 -10.64
C GLY A 72 -2.89 -2.79 -10.82
N ALA A 73 -4.05 -3.46 -10.90
CA ALA A 73 -5.37 -2.82 -10.91
C ALA A 73 -6.01 -2.79 -9.50
N GLY A 74 -5.34 -3.34 -8.48
CA GLY A 74 -5.82 -3.42 -7.11
C GLY A 74 -6.76 -4.60 -6.84
N LYS A 75 -6.88 -5.56 -7.77
CA LYS A 75 -7.66 -6.78 -7.51
C LYS A 75 -6.88 -7.70 -6.58
N GLU A 76 -7.48 -8.02 -5.44
CA GLU A 76 -6.90 -8.98 -4.49
C GLU A 76 -6.88 -10.39 -5.08
N ILE A 77 -5.70 -10.99 -5.01
CA ILE A 77 -5.41 -12.39 -5.33
C ILE A 77 -5.42 -13.21 -4.04
N TYR A 78 -4.98 -12.58 -2.95
CA TYR A 78 -5.00 -13.14 -1.61
C TYR A 78 -5.20 -12.03 -0.58
N SER A 79 -5.96 -12.35 0.47
CA SER A 79 -6.14 -11.53 1.67
C SER A 79 -6.40 -12.46 2.85
N GLY A 80 -5.48 -12.54 3.80
CA GLY A 80 -5.56 -13.46 4.93
C GLY A 80 -4.27 -13.57 5.76
N PRO A 81 -4.23 -14.43 6.79
CA PRO A 81 -3.04 -14.62 7.62
C PRO A 81 -1.86 -15.15 6.81
N PHE A 82 -0.67 -14.59 7.02
CA PHE A 82 0.55 -14.99 6.31
C PHE A 82 0.84 -16.49 6.47
N GLY A 83 0.66 -17.04 7.68
CA GLY A 83 0.87 -18.48 7.94
C GLY A 83 -0.12 -19.41 7.23
N ALA A 84 -1.22 -18.87 6.70
CA ALA A 84 -2.20 -19.59 5.89
C ALA A 84 -2.02 -19.35 4.38
N SER A 85 -1.02 -18.57 3.97
CA SER A 85 -0.72 -18.32 2.56
C SER A 85 -0.09 -19.56 1.90
N PRO A 86 -0.31 -19.77 0.58
CA PRO A 86 0.42 -20.81 -0.15
C PRO A 86 1.92 -20.46 -0.22
N GLU A 87 2.78 -21.47 -0.41
CA GLU A 87 4.23 -21.23 -0.57
C GLU A 87 4.54 -20.33 -1.77
N THR A 88 3.74 -20.44 -2.83
CA THR A 88 3.86 -19.63 -4.04
C THR A 88 2.49 -19.24 -4.59
N PHE A 89 2.38 -18.02 -5.12
CA PHE A 89 1.24 -17.57 -5.90
C PHE A 89 1.56 -17.67 -7.39
N GLU A 90 0.77 -18.44 -8.13
CA GLU A 90 0.84 -18.49 -9.60
C GLU A 90 -0.03 -17.38 -10.18
N VAL A 91 0.59 -16.46 -10.91
CA VAL A 91 -0.06 -15.24 -11.42
C VAL A 91 0.44 -14.90 -12.83
N PRO A 92 -0.35 -14.20 -13.66
CA PRO A 92 0.13 -13.69 -14.93
C PRO A 92 1.38 -12.79 -14.77
N SER A 93 2.15 -12.62 -15.85
CA SER A 93 3.23 -11.61 -15.81
C SER A 93 2.63 -10.21 -15.63
N GLY A 94 3.18 -9.40 -14.72
CA GLY A 94 2.62 -8.08 -14.42
C GLY A 94 3.19 -7.43 -13.15
N SER A 95 2.63 -6.27 -12.80
CA SER A 95 2.94 -5.57 -11.55
C SER A 95 2.02 -6.08 -10.45
N TYR A 96 2.57 -6.27 -9.25
CA TYR A 96 1.84 -6.70 -8.07
C TYR A 96 2.25 -5.89 -6.85
N MET A 97 1.30 -5.63 -5.96
CA MET A 97 1.54 -5.09 -4.63
C MET A 97 1.40 -6.21 -3.61
N VAL A 98 2.43 -6.39 -2.79
CA VAL A 98 2.45 -7.32 -1.67
C VAL A 98 2.58 -6.50 -0.40
N SER A 99 1.58 -6.56 0.48
CA SER A 99 1.57 -5.83 1.74
C SER A 99 1.30 -6.76 2.91
N VAL A 100 1.95 -6.51 4.03
CA VAL A 100 1.64 -7.19 5.30
C VAL A 100 1.35 -6.19 6.40
N ARG A 101 0.40 -6.51 7.29
CA ARG A 101 0.08 -5.72 8.49
C ARG A 101 -0.14 -6.61 9.69
N SER A 102 0.34 -6.22 10.87
CA SER A 102 0.14 -6.98 12.11
C SER A 102 -1.32 -6.99 12.59
N CYS A 103 -2.10 -5.98 12.22
CA CYS A 103 -3.52 -5.85 12.53
C CYS A 103 -4.18 -4.83 11.60
N THR A 104 -5.52 -4.77 11.60
CA THR A 104 -6.27 -3.68 10.96
C THR A 104 -6.19 -2.40 11.78
N PHE A 105 -6.21 -1.24 11.12
CA PHE A 105 -6.07 0.05 11.76
C PHE A 105 -6.86 1.14 11.01
N ASP A 106 -8.16 1.20 11.29
CA ASP A 106 -9.10 2.07 10.57
C ASP A 106 -9.37 3.39 11.29
N ALA A 107 -8.95 3.51 12.55
CA ALA A 107 -9.12 4.71 13.37
C ALA A 107 -7.99 4.84 14.39
N PRO A 108 -7.69 6.07 14.86
CA PRO A 108 -6.67 6.28 15.88
C PRO A 108 -6.95 5.50 17.16
N ALA A 109 -5.89 4.92 17.75
CA ALA A 109 -6.00 4.14 18.98
C ALA A 109 -4.76 4.29 19.88
N PHE A 110 -4.96 4.21 21.19
CA PHE A 110 -3.86 4.17 22.16
C PHE A 110 -3.19 2.81 22.19
N SER A 111 -1.86 2.77 22.34
CA SER A 111 -1.08 1.52 22.49
C SER A 111 -1.29 0.51 21.36
N CYS A 112 -1.51 0.98 20.14
CA CYS A 112 -1.73 0.14 18.97
C CYS A 112 -0.69 0.47 17.88
N PRO A 113 0.60 0.16 18.09
CA PRO A 113 1.57 0.19 17.00
C PRO A 113 1.20 -0.87 15.96
N VAL A 114 1.30 -0.51 14.68
CA VAL A 114 1.05 -1.42 13.56
C VAL A 114 2.37 -1.68 12.88
N PHE A 115 2.70 -2.95 12.68
CA PHE A 115 3.91 -3.38 11.99
C PHE A 115 3.57 -3.92 10.61
N GLY A 116 4.45 -3.71 9.63
CA GLY A 116 4.22 -4.14 8.26
C GLY A 116 5.31 -3.70 7.29
N ASP A 117 5.04 -3.97 6.01
CA ASP A 117 5.83 -3.52 4.86
C ASP A 117 4.94 -3.59 3.59
N ASP A 118 5.34 -2.86 2.56
CA ASP A 118 4.70 -2.79 1.25
C ASP A 118 5.75 -2.93 0.15
N ARG A 119 5.58 -3.92 -0.73
CA ARG A 119 6.51 -4.19 -1.83
C ARG A 119 5.76 -4.24 -3.15
N CYS A 120 6.14 -3.34 -4.05
CA CYS A 120 5.75 -3.39 -5.45
C CYS A 120 6.76 -4.23 -6.23
N VAL A 121 6.30 -5.25 -6.95
CA VAL A 121 7.16 -6.16 -7.72
C VAL A 121 6.63 -6.41 -9.13
N MET A 122 7.56 -6.67 -10.04
CA MET A 122 7.27 -7.02 -11.44
C MET A 122 7.54 -8.50 -11.66
N VAL A 123 6.49 -9.27 -11.94
CA VAL A 123 6.56 -10.70 -12.21
C VAL A 123 6.80 -10.92 -13.72
N PRO A 124 7.91 -11.58 -14.11
CA PRO A 124 8.18 -11.93 -15.51
C PRO A 124 7.36 -13.16 -15.96
N GLU A 125 7.15 -13.29 -17.26
CA GLU A 125 6.54 -14.49 -17.89
C GLU A 125 7.38 -15.74 -17.56
N GLY A 126 6.76 -16.80 -17.02
CA GLY A 126 7.39 -18.07 -16.67
C GLY A 126 8.47 -18.01 -15.58
N GLY A 127 8.66 -16.87 -14.91
CA GLY A 127 9.72 -16.69 -13.92
C GLY A 127 9.21 -16.52 -12.48
N THR A 128 10.12 -16.62 -11.52
CA THR A 128 9.83 -16.46 -10.09
C THR A 128 10.37 -15.15 -9.55
N VAL A 129 9.56 -14.46 -8.75
CA VAL A 129 9.97 -13.31 -7.94
C VAL A 129 9.86 -13.65 -6.46
N SER A 130 10.93 -13.33 -5.75
CA SER A 130 11.05 -13.49 -4.31
C SER A 130 10.85 -12.13 -3.63
N VAL A 131 9.82 -12.00 -2.80
CA VAL A 131 9.48 -10.80 -2.04
C VAL A 131 9.93 -10.98 -0.60
N CYS A 132 10.96 -10.23 -0.20
CA CYS A 132 11.41 -10.15 1.18
C CYS A 132 10.68 -9.00 1.86
N LEU A 133 9.93 -9.33 2.92
CA LEU A 133 9.20 -8.37 3.74
C LEU A 133 10.02 -8.04 4.98
N GLU A 134 10.16 -6.75 5.22
CA GLU A 134 10.65 -6.24 6.48
C GLU A 134 9.48 -6.12 7.45
N CYS A 135 9.76 -6.08 8.73
CA CYS A 135 8.74 -5.81 9.71
C CYS A 135 9.19 -4.55 10.43
N MET A 136 8.50 -3.45 10.16
CA MET A 136 8.78 -2.14 10.75
C MET A 136 7.45 -1.54 11.16
N GLN A 137 7.47 -0.66 12.15
CA GLN A 137 6.26 0.09 12.51
C GLN A 137 5.84 0.95 11.30
N VAL A 138 4.60 0.85 10.83
CA VAL A 138 4.13 1.60 9.65
C VAL A 138 3.25 2.78 10.00
N ASN A 139 2.70 2.79 11.22
CA ASN A 139 1.90 3.91 11.71
C ASN A 139 2.76 4.93 12.48
N SER A 140 2.19 6.11 12.71
CA SER A 140 2.82 7.21 13.43
C SER A 140 2.19 7.37 14.81
N GLY A 141 2.80 8.16 15.70
CA GLY A 141 2.30 8.34 17.06
C GLY A 141 2.55 9.71 17.68
N ILE A 142 1.66 10.08 18.61
CA ILE A 142 1.80 11.24 19.49
C ILE A 142 1.67 10.78 20.94
N ARG A 143 2.59 11.23 21.78
CA ARG A 143 2.46 11.20 23.24
C ARG A 143 2.37 12.63 23.73
N LEU A 144 1.37 12.94 24.55
CA LEU A 144 1.34 14.21 25.26
C LEU A 144 1.97 14.05 26.64
N ARG A 145 2.74 15.06 27.05
CA ARG A 145 3.04 15.32 28.46
C ARG A 145 2.36 16.62 28.81
N ILE A 146 1.41 16.54 29.73
CA ILE A 146 0.58 17.69 30.10
C ILE A 146 1.07 18.21 31.44
N ASP A 147 1.35 19.51 31.51
CA ASP A 147 1.72 20.19 32.75
C ASP A 147 0.62 19.99 33.81
N PRO A 148 0.96 19.66 35.07
CA PRO A 148 0.00 19.56 36.15
C PRO A 148 -0.90 20.76 36.39
N ASP A 149 -0.43 21.96 36.07
CA ASP A 149 -1.18 23.19 36.24
C ASP A 149 -2.19 23.44 35.11
N PHE A 150 -2.22 22.58 34.08
CA PHE A 150 -3.17 22.68 32.98
C PHE A 150 -4.62 22.71 33.44
N LEU A 151 -5.02 21.82 34.36
CA LEU A 151 -6.38 21.76 34.87
C LEU A 151 -6.72 22.92 35.82
N THR A 152 -5.70 23.57 36.39
CA THR A 152 -5.89 24.80 37.19
C THR A 152 -6.27 25.96 36.27
N ALA A 153 -5.59 26.09 35.12
CA ALA A 153 -5.86 27.15 34.15
C ALA A 153 -7.07 26.88 33.25
N TYR A 154 -7.34 25.61 32.93
CA TYR A 154 -8.44 25.16 32.07
C TYR A 154 -9.23 24.04 32.76
N PRO A 155 -10.07 24.36 33.75
CA PRO A 155 -10.80 23.36 34.54
C PRO A 155 -11.78 22.53 33.69
N ASP A 156 -12.36 23.12 32.64
CA ASP A 156 -13.22 22.45 31.67
C ASP A 156 -12.46 22.03 30.39
N GLY A 157 -11.13 22.14 30.41
CA GLY A 157 -10.25 21.86 29.28
C GLY A 157 -10.14 20.38 28.97
N VAL A 158 -10.43 20.00 27.73
CA VAL A 158 -10.27 18.64 27.21
C VAL A 158 -9.39 18.68 25.96
N LEU A 159 -8.34 17.87 25.97
CA LEU A 159 -7.44 17.72 24.83
C LEU A 159 -7.88 16.55 23.94
N PHE A 160 -7.79 16.75 22.64
CA PHE A 160 -8.00 15.75 21.61
C PHE A 160 -6.82 15.73 20.65
N VAL A 161 -6.41 14.54 20.24
CA VAL A 161 -5.45 14.36 19.15
C VAL A 161 -6.19 13.67 18.02
N GLY A 162 -6.17 14.26 16.82
CA GLY A 162 -7.00 13.80 15.71
C GLY A 162 -6.34 13.90 14.34
N SER A 163 -6.84 13.06 13.44
CA SER A 163 -6.50 13.00 12.02
C SER A 163 -7.80 12.91 11.22
N ASP A 164 -7.71 12.77 9.90
CA ASP A 164 -8.88 12.56 9.04
C ASP A 164 -9.61 11.24 9.35
N ASP A 165 -8.90 10.25 9.90
CA ASP A 165 -9.44 8.92 10.28
C ASP A 165 -10.18 8.94 11.64
N GLY A 166 -10.17 10.07 12.36
CA GLY A 166 -10.83 10.21 13.66
C GLY A 166 -9.98 10.91 14.71
N ARG A 167 -10.46 10.90 15.96
CA ARG A 167 -9.78 11.56 17.09
C ARG A 167 -9.87 10.77 18.38
N LEU A 168 -8.86 10.93 19.22
CA LEU A 168 -8.80 10.41 20.57
C LEU A 168 -8.89 11.55 21.57
N MET A 169 -9.72 11.37 22.60
CA MET A 169 -9.68 12.21 23.78
C MET A 169 -8.46 11.81 24.61
N TYR A 170 -7.62 12.78 24.93
CA TYR A 170 -6.42 12.58 25.72
C TYR A 170 -6.68 13.10 27.12
N SER A 171 -7.05 12.20 28.04
CA SER A 171 -7.27 12.59 29.44
C SER A 171 -5.95 13.05 30.07
N TYR A 172 -6.04 13.90 31.10
CA TYR A 172 -4.86 14.39 31.82
C TYR A 172 -4.00 13.27 32.43
N SER A 173 -4.62 12.13 32.77
CA SER A 173 -3.93 10.94 33.29
C SER A 173 -3.40 9.98 32.21
N GLU A 174 -3.72 10.20 30.94
CA GLU A 174 -3.28 9.35 29.84
C GLU A 174 -1.78 9.56 29.57
N LYS A 175 -1.05 8.46 29.37
CA LYS A 175 0.41 8.45 29.15
C LYS A 175 0.83 7.62 27.94
N ARG A 176 -0.11 6.86 27.37
CA ARG A 176 0.13 5.97 26.23
C ARG A 176 0.28 6.79 24.96
N ILE A 177 0.99 6.22 23.99
CA ILE A 177 1.09 6.82 22.66
C ILE A 177 -0.25 6.63 21.96
N ALA A 178 -0.81 7.72 21.43
CA ALA A 178 -1.90 7.71 20.48
C ALA A 178 -1.32 7.43 19.09
N TYR A 179 -1.71 6.34 18.45
CA TYR A 179 -1.25 5.98 17.11
C TYR A 179 -2.23 6.46 16.03
N PHE A 180 -1.69 6.78 14.86
CA PHE A 180 -2.40 7.31 13.69
C PHE A 180 -1.78 6.75 12.41
N ASN A 181 -2.58 6.58 11.34
CA ASN A 181 -1.99 6.41 10.01
C ASN A 181 -1.10 7.62 9.68
N PRO A 182 -0.01 7.46 8.92
CA PRO A 182 0.84 8.57 8.53
C PRO A 182 0.04 9.66 7.81
N GLY A 183 0.29 10.91 8.15
CA GLY A 183 -0.48 12.03 7.61
C GLY A 183 -0.61 13.19 8.58
N LYS A 184 -1.63 14.01 8.36
CA LYS A 184 -1.87 15.23 9.12
C LYS A 184 -2.54 14.90 10.46
N VAL A 185 -1.88 15.25 11.56
CA VAL A 185 -2.40 15.10 12.92
C VAL A 185 -2.48 16.48 13.59
N SER A 186 -3.57 16.71 14.32
CA SER A 186 -3.83 17.97 15.02
C SER A 186 -4.10 17.74 16.50
N LEU A 187 -3.50 18.59 17.34
CA LEU A 187 -3.85 18.74 18.74
C LEU A 187 -4.91 19.83 18.88
N ILE A 188 -6.00 19.49 19.55
CA ILE A 188 -7.20 20.30 19.65
C ILE A 188 -7.58 20.41 21.13
N MET A 189 -7.89 21.61 21.60
CA MET A 189 -8.44 21.85 22.92
C MET A 189 -9.92 22.25 22.81
N SER A 190 -10.75 21.70 23.69
CA SER A 190 -12.12 22.15 23.94
C SER A 190 -12.22 22.65 25.38
N ASP A 191 -12.75 23.84 25.61
CA ASP A 191 -12.79 24.49 26.94
C ASP A 191 -14.22 24.79 27.42
N GLY A 192 -15.20 24.05 26.90
CA GLY A 192 -16.63 24.25 27.19
C GLY A 192 -17.26 25.43 26.44
N THR A 193 -16.48 26.40 25.98
CA THR A 193 -16.95 27.57 25.21
C THR A 193 -16.75 27.41 23.70
N GLY A 194 -15.75 26.61 23.31
CA GLY A 194 -15.48 26.32 21.91
C GLY A 194 -14.36 25.31 21.74
N THR A 195 -13.81 25.26 20.52
CA THR A 195 -12.72 24.36 20.16
C THR A 195 -11.64 25.17 19.46
N SER A 196 -10.38 24.98 19.85
CA SER A 196 -9.21 25.61 19.25
C SER A 196 -8.18 24.55 18.84
N THR A 197 -7.54 24.74 17.69
CA THR A 197 -6.41 23.91 17.27
C THR A 197 -5.13 24.52 17.81
N LEU A 198 -4.43 23.77 18.67
CA LEU A 198 -3.18 24.20 19.29
C LEU A 198 -1.98 23.95 18.39
N LEU A 199 -1.97 22.81 17.69
CA LEU A 199 -0.89 22.41 16.79
C LEU A 199 -1.47 21.54 15.67
N THR A 200 -0.89 21.67 14.47
CA THR A 200 -1.09 20.73 13.37
C THR A 200 0.25 20.38 12.76
N ARG A 201 0.52 19.09 12.59
CA ARG A 201 1.78 18.60 12.03
C ARG A 201 1.54 17.40 11.11
N TRP A 202 2.40 17.26 10.10
CA TRP A 202 2.48 16.06 9.30
C TRP A 202 3.40 15.05 9.98
N LEU A 203 2.94 13.82 10.18
CA LEU A 203 3.72 12.71 10.71
C LEU A 203 4.01 11.68 9.62
N ALA A 204 5.28 11.33 9.46
CA ALA A 204 5.70 10.26 8.57
C ALA A 204 5.45 8.87 9.20
N SER A 205 5.55 7.83 8.38
CA SER A 205 5.63 6.44 8.86
C SER A 205 6.77 6.28 9.86
N CYS A 206 6.58 5.43 10.87
CA CYS A 206 7.48 5.23 12.01
C CYS A 206 7.68 6.46 12.94
N GLU A 207 7.13 7.63 12.64
CA GLU A 207 7.39 8.83 13.43
C GLU A 207 6.55 8.82 14.71
N VAL A 208 7.22 8.86 15.86
CA VAL A 208 6.57 9.05 17.17
C VAL A 208 7.10 10.33 17.80
N LEU A 209 6.19 11.26 18.09
CA LEU A 209 6.51 12.52 18.74
C LEU A 209 6.02 12.53 20.17
N THR A 210 6.79 13.18 21.04
CA THR A 210 6.30 13.62 22.34
C THR A 210 6.12 15.13 22.29
N LEU A 211 4.93 15.60 22.66
CA LEU A 211 4.60 17.02 22.75
C LEU A 211 4.44 17.37 24.22
N ASP A 212 5.15 18.39 24.66
CA ASP A 212 5.02 18.94 26.00
C ASP A 212 4.00 20.12 25.95
N ILE A 213 3.00 20.08 26.83
CA ILE A 213 1.89 21.04 26.90
C ILE A 213 2.02 21.87 28.17
N ASP A 214 2.49 23.10 28.01
CA ASP A 214 2.78 24.01 29.11
C ASP A 214 1.78 25.14 29.20
N VAL A 215 1.47 25.57 30.42
CA VAL A 215 0.69 26.77 30.71
C VAL A 215 1.63 27.84 31.28
N PRO A 216 1.58 29.09 30.79
CA PRO A 216 2.46 30.14 31.27
C PRO A 216 2.17 30.50 32.73
N ASP A 217 3.22 30.66 33.53
CA ASP A 217 3.14 31.20 34.88
C ASP A 217 2.59 32.64 34.86
N GLU A 218 1.68 32.98 35.79
CA GLU A 218 1.09 34.32 35.95
C GLU A 218 2.12 35.45 36.19
N GLY A 219 3.41 35.13 36.35
CA GLY A 219 4.52 36.09 36.47
C GLY A 219 5.17 36.52 35.15
N SER A 220 4.84 35.86 34.03
CA SER A 220 5.33 36.24 32.71
C SER A 220 4.40 37.32 32.15
N GLY A 221 4.89 38.55 31.97
CA GLY A 221 4.11 39.72 31.50
C GLY A 221 3.50 39.61 30.08
N VAL A 222 3.23 38.40 29.61
CA VAL A 222 2.43 38.08 28.43
C VAL A 222 0.96 38.11 28.85
N SER A 223 0.25 39.16 28.47
CA SER A 223 -1.20 39.22 28.65
C SER A 223 -1.89 38.21 27.73
N GLY A 224 -2.16 37.01 28.25
CA GLY A 224 -2.98 36.00 27.61
C GLY A 224 -2.65 34.60 28.10
N ASN A 225 -3.67 33.83 28.48
CA ASN A 225 -3.58 32.40 28.77
C ASN A 225 -3.19 31.65 27.48
N ALA A 226 -1.91 31.68 27.12
CA ALA A 226 -1.40 31.12 25.88
C ALA A 226 -0.74 29.77 26.15
N ILE A 227 -1.40 28.68 25.77
CA ILE A 227 -0.82 27.33 25.83
C ILE A 227 0.38 27.27 24.90
N THR A 228 1.50 26.76 25.41
CA THR A 228 2.69 26.49 24.60
C THR A 228 2.75 25.00 24.29
N VAL A 229 3.09 24.66 23.04
CA VAL A 229 3.32 23.29 22.59
C VAL A 229 4.72 23.23 22.01
N SER A 230 5.59 22.41 22.58
CA SER A 230 6.97 22.20 22.12
C SER A 230 7.29 20.75 21.81
#